data_AF-A0A1G9G2H4-F1
#
_entry.id   AF-A0A1G9G2H4-F1
#
_cell.length_a   1.000
_cell.length_b   1.000
_cell.length_c   1.000
_cell.angle_alpha   90.00
_cell.angle_beta   90.00
_cell.angle_gamma   90.00
#
_symmetry.space_group_name_H-M   'P 1'
#
loop_
_entity.id
_entity.type
_entity.pdbx_description
1 polymer ?
#
loop_
_entity_poly.entity_id
_entity_poly.type
_entity_poly.pdbx_seq_one_letter_code
_entity_poly.pdbx_strand_id
1 'polypeptide(L)'
;MSVLARRTVQGLAALALAGGLALSAPAPAQAGVLDCTGFLSDHGYIVGPNVYLACTEALEWNGHVKCFDRLVSIRVDPDHADEACFLV
;
A
#
# COMPACT_ATOMS: atom_id res chain seq x y z
N MET A 1 -28.89 -44.28 -37.59
CA MET A 1 -29.06 -43.79 -36.22
C MET A 1 -28.24 -42.50 -36.11
N SER A 2 -28.70 -41.35 -36.65
CA SER A 2 -29.80 -40.47 -36.15
C SER A 2 -29.40 -39.92 -34.76
N VAL A 3 -29.34 -38.62 -34.42
CA VAL A 3 -30.14 -37.45 -34.80
C VAL A 3 -29.38 -36.15 -34.46
N LEU A 4 -29.53 -35.15 -35.32
CA LEU A 4 -29.21 -33.74 -35.15
C LEU A 4 -30.01 -33.09 -34.01
N ALA A 5 -29.36 -32.29 -33.17
CA ALA A 5 -29.88 -31.09 -32.47
C ALA A 5 -31.27 -31.11 -31.78
N ARG A 6 -31.34 -30.70 -30.50
CA ARG A 6 -32.17 -29.56 -30.01
C ARG A 6 -32.30 -29.47 -28.48
N ARG A 7 -32.37 -28.21 -28.01
CA ARG A 7 -32.94 -27.67 -26.75
C ARG A 7 -32.07 -27.90 -25.50
N THR A 8 -31.77 -26.91 -24.66
CA THR A 8 -32.66 -25.86 -24.13
C THR A 8 -31.94 -24.56 -23.77
N VAL A 9 -32.64 -23.47 -24.02
CA VAL A 9 -32.43 -22.11 -23.52
C VAL A 9 -32.71 -22.06 -22.00
N GLN A 10 -32.12 -21.08 -21.33
CA GLN A 10 -32.52 -20.43 -20.06
C GLN A 10 -31.68 -20.73 -18.82
N GLY A 11 -31.04 -19.66 -18.33
CA GLY A 11 -30.37 -19.60 -17.05
C GLY A 11 -29.65 -18.25 -16.88
N LEU A 12 -30.41 -17.16 -16.90
CA LEU A 12 -29.95 -15.85 -16.42
C LEU A 12 -29.56 -16.00 -14.94
N ALA A 13 -28.28 -16.19 -14.66
CA ALA A 13 -27.74 -15.94 -13.34
C ALA A 13 -27.07 -14.57 -13.37
N ALA A 14 -27.88 -13.51 -13.39
CA ALA A 14 -27.41 -12.20 -12.97
C ALA A 14 -27.09 -12.32 -11.48
N LEU A 15 -25.80 -12.50 -11.16
CA LEU A 15 -25.30 -12.37 -9.81
C LEU A 15 -25.49 -10.91 -9.39
N ALA A 16 -26.64 -10.62 -8.79
CA ALA A 16 -26.85 -9.41 -8.02
C ALA A 16 -25.95 -9.47 -6.79
N LEU A 17 -24.70 -9.03 -6.93
CA LEU A 17 -23.88 -8.65 -5.79
C LEU A 17 -24.46 -7.37 -5.20
N ALA A 18 -25.50 -7.53 -4.38
CA ALA A 18 -25.83 -6.60 -3.32
C ALA A 18 -24.69 -6.65 -2.30
N GLY A 19 -23.61 -5.92 -2.58
CA GLY A 19 -22.40 -5.90 -1.76
C GLY A 19 -22.06 -4.49 -1.34
N GLY A 20 -22.73 -4.04 -0.27
CA GLY A 20 -22.21 -3.06 0.69
C GLY A 20 -21.94 -1.65 0.19
N LEU A 21 -22.56 -0.67 0.84
CA LEU A 21 -22.01 0.69 0.91
C LEU A 21 -20.52 0.59 1.21
N ALA A 22 -19.67 0.96 0.25
CA ALA A 22 -18.28 1.26 0.54
C ALA A 22 -18.31 2.46 1.48
N LEU A 23 -18.35 2.18 2.78
CA LEU A 23 -17.94 3.15 3.78
C LEU A 23 -16.51 3.50 3.40
N SER A 24 -16.35 4.64 2.75
CA SER A 24 -15.06 5.26 2.50
C SER A 24 -14.46 5.60 3.86
N ALA A 25 -13.84 4.59 4.47
CA ALA A 25 -12.98 4.78 5.62
C ALA A 25 -11.85 5.70 5.16
N PRO A 26 -11.54 6.77 5.91
CA PRO A 26 -10.35 7.53 5.62
C PRO A 26 -9.19 6.54 5.76
N ALA A 27 -8.46 6.31 4.68
CA ALA A 27 -7.24 5.54 4.69
C ALA A 27 -6.03 6.49 4.66
N PRO A 28 -5.80 7.37 5.66
CA PRO A 28 -4.73 8.36 5.56
C PRO A 28 -3.37 7.78 5.93
N ALA A 29 -3.30 6.61 6.58
CA ALA A 29 -2.02 6.06 7.06
C ALA A 29 -1.19 5.38 5.97
N GLN A 30 -1.80 4.96 4.86
CA GLN A 30 -1.11 4.14 3.85
C GLN A 30 -0.42 5.00 2.79
N ALA A 31 -0.93 6.21 2.53
CA ALA A 31 -0.39 7.11 1.53
C ALA A 31 1.01 7.61 1.95
N GLY A 32 1.14 8.13 3.17
CA GLY A 32 2.42 8.66 3.65
C GLY A 32 3.55 7.62 3.68
N VAL A 33 3.24 6.36 4.02
CA VAL A 33 4.23 5.26 3.98
C VAL A 33 4.68 4.99 2.53
N LEU A 34 3.77 5.08 1.56
CA LEU A 34 4.11 4.94 0.14
C LEU A 34 4.94 6.13 -0.36
N ASP A 35 4.67 7.35 0.10
CA ASP A 35 5.44 8.54 -0.27
C ASP A 35 6.87 8.48 0.29
N CYS A 36 7.04 8.07 1.56
CA CYS A 36 8.35 7.83 2.18
C CYS A 36 9.16 6.73 1.47
N THR A 37 8.54 5.59 1.20
CA THR A 37 9.21 4.50 0.48
C THR A 37 9.50 4.85 -0.98
N GLY A 38 8.59 5.60 -1.63
CA GLY A 38 8.74 6.10 -2.99
C GLY A 38 9.94 7.05 -3.11
N PHE A 39 10.02 8.05 -2.24
CA PHE A 39 11.16 8.98 -2.20
C PHE A 39 12.50 8.27 -2.07
N LEU A 40 12.59 7.28 -1.19
CA LEU A 40 13.83 6.51 -1.00
C LEU A 40 14.16 5.64 -2.22
N SER A 41 13.15 5.03 -2.84
CA SER A 41 13.34 4.28 -4.09
C SER A 41 13.86 5.19 -5.21
N ASP A 42 13.29 6.38 -5.35
CA ASP A 42 13.67 7.35 -6.38
C ASP A 42 15.10 7.88 -6.18
N HIS A 43 15.58 7.92 -4.94
CA HIS A 43 16.97 8.26 -4.58
C HIS A 43 17.93 7.06 -4.60
N GLY A 44 17.48 5.90 -5.10
CA GLY A 44 18.32 4.72 -5.33
C GLY A 44 18.52 3.81 -4.13
N TYR A 45 17.74 3.99 -3.06
CA TYR A 45 17.76 3.07 -1.92
C TYR A 45 16.97 1.79 -2.21
N ILE A 46 17.43 0.67 -1.65
CA ILE A 46 16.71 -0.59 -1.70
C ILE A 46 15.61 -0.55 -0.64
N VAL A 47 14.37 -0.39 -1.09
CA VAL A 47 13.20 -0.45 -0.22
C VAL A 47 12.91 -1.91 0.17
N GLY A 48 13.42 -2.30 1.33
CA GLY A 48 13.15 -3.59 1.95
C GLY A 48 12.25 -3.47 3.19
N PRO A 49 12.04 -4.59 3.91
CA PRO A 49 11.21 -4.61 5.12
C PRO A 49 11.63 -3.60 6.19
N ASN A 50 12.93 -3.30 6.31
CA ASN A 50 13.44 -2.31 7.27
C ASN A 50 13.05 -0.87 6.91
N VAL A 51 13.08 -0.52 5.61
CA VAL A 51 12.67 0.81 5.13
C VAL A 51 11.16 0.97 5.33
N TYR A 52 10.39 -0.05 4.95
CA TYR A 52 8.94 -0.05 5.13
C TYR A 52 8.55 0.09 6.61
N LEU A 53 9.25 -0.63 7.50
CA LEU A 53 9.03 -0.53 8.94
C LEU A 53 9.36 0.87 9.47
N ALA A 54 10.49 1.47 9.04
CA ALA A 54 10.86 2.83 9.42
C ALA A 54 9.78 3.86 9.03
N CYS A 55 9.32 3.81 7.77
CA CYS A 55 8.25 4.69 7.30
C CYS A 55 6.93 4.42 8.05
N THR A 56 6.65 3.18 8.47
CA THR A 56 5.45 2.87 9.29
C THR A 56 5.57 3.42 10.71
N GLU A 57 6.77 3.41 11.30
CA GLU A 57 7.03 3.97 12.64
C GLU A 57 6.77 5.49 12.68
N ALA A 58 6.83 6.19 11.54
CA ALA A 58 6.49 7.61 11.44
C ALA A 58 5.02 7.94 11.80
N LEU A 59 4.12 6.96 11.72
CA LEU A 59 2.71 7.11 12.08
C LEU A 59 2.46 7.07 13.60
N GLU A 60 3.46 6.68 14.40
CA GLU A 60 3.33 6.58 15.84
C GLU A 60 3.56 7.93 16.55
N TRP A 61 3.30 7.98 17.86
CA TRP A 61 3.75 9.10 18.69
C TRP A 61 5.27 9.25 18.60
N ASN A 62 5.73 10.48 18.31
CA ASN A 62 7.14 10.79 18.03
C ASN A 62 7.69 9.98 16.84
N GLY A 63 6.83 9.65 15.87
CA GLY A 63 7.15 8.78 14.76
C GLY A 63 8.26 9.32 13.86
N HIS A 64 8.30 10.64 13.62
CA HIS A 64 9.37 11.26 12.82
C HIS A 64 10.76 10.89 13.32
N VAL A 65 10.99 11.01 14.63
CA VAL A 65 12.28 10.69 15.26
C VAL A 65 12.60 9.21 15.13
N LYS A 66 11.62 8.32 15.34
CA LYS A 66 11.82 6.86 15.19
C LYS A 66 12.17 6.49 13.75
N CYS A 67 11.43 7.05 12.80
CA CYS A 67 11.66 6.88 11.37
C CYS A 67 13.08 7.33 11.00
N PHE A 68 13.46 8.55 11.40
CA PHE A 68 14.78 9.11 11.15
C PHE A 68 15.89 8.24 11.73
N ASP A 69 15.83 7.93 13.03
CA ASP A 69 16.84 7.12 13.72
C ASP A 69 17.01 5.75 13.06
N ARG A 70 15.89 5.13 12.65
CA ARG A 70 15.91 3.83 12.00
C ARG A 70 16.49 3.90 10.59
N LEU A 71 16.07 4.85 9.76
CA LEU A 71 16.62 5.02 8.39
C LEU A 71 18.13 5.29 8.43
N VAL A 72 18.58 6.16 9.34
CA VAL A 72 20.02 6.43 9.55
C VAL A 72 20.75 5.17 10.03
N SER A 73 20.15 4.38 10.92
CA SER A 73 20.76 3.12 11.41
C SER A 73 21.01 2.10 10.28
N ILE A 74 20.20 2.12 9.21
CA ILE A 74 20.35 1.28 8.02
C ILE A 74 21.10 1.97 6.88
N ARG A 75 21.83 3.05 7.20
CA ARG A 75 22.72 3.79 6.29
C ARG A 75 22.02 4.58 5.18
N VAL A 76 20.75 4.98 5.38
CA VAL A 76 20.18 6.06 4.59
C VAL A 76 20.88 7.36 4.98
N ASP A 77 21.21 8.19 3.98
CA ASP A 77 21.78 9.51 4.22
C ASP A 77 20.85 10.34 5.15
N PRO A 78 21.38 11.05 6.16
CA PRO A 78 20.54 11.79 7.10
C PRO A 78 19.58 12.79 6.45
N ASP A 79 20.00 13.48 5.39
CA ASP A 79 19.14 14.48 4.73
C ASP A 79 18.00 13.77 3.99
N HIS A 80 18.30 12.66 3.30
CA HIS A 80 17.28 11.83 2.65
C HIS A 80 16.35 11.15 3.68
N ALA A 81 16.86 10.79 4.86
CA ALA A 81 16.07 10.17 5.92
C ALA A 81 15.07 11.17 6.50
N ASP A 82 15.51 12.38 6.82
CA ASP A 82 14.65 13.44 7.36
C ASP A 82 13.54 13.80 6.36
N GLU A 83 13.90 14.02 5.10
CA GLU A 83 12.93 14.35 4.04
C GLU A 83 11.95 13.19 3.78
N ALA A 84 12.42 11.94 3.73
CA ALA A 84 11.52 10.79 3.59
C ALA A 84 10.51 10.69 4.76
N CYS A 85 10.95 10.94 5.99
CA CYS A 85 10.07 10.88 7.17
C CYS A 85 9.06 12.04 7.22
N PHE A 86 9.37 13.19 6.62
CA PHE A 86 8.42 14.30 6.46
C PHE A 86 7.30 14.02 5.45
N LEU A 87 7.47 13.03 4.59
CA LEU A 87 6.49 12.63 3.60
C LEU A 87 5.46 11.61 4.14
N VAL A 88 5.60 11.16 5.40
CA VAL A 88 4.64 10.24 6.06
C VAL A 88 3.50 10.98 6.73
#